data_AF-A0A2V8WLS3-F1
#
_entry.id   AF-A0A2V8WLS3-F1
#
_cell.length_a   1.000
_cell.length_b   1.000
_cell.length_c   1.000
_cell.angle_alpha   90.00
_cell.angle_beta   90.00
_cell.angle_gamma   90.00
#
_symmetry.space_group_name_H-M   'P 1'
#
loop_
_entity.id
_entity.type
_entity.pdbx_description
1 polymer ?
#
loop_
_entity_poly.entity_id
_entity_poly.type
_entity_poly.pdbx_seq_one_letter_code
_entity_poly.pdbx_strand_id
1 'polypeptide(L)'
;TGQRAFTGNTSGVIFDGILNRTPTPPARLNPAIPIQLEQIIAKSLEKDRELRYRSASDIRADLQRLKRDTDSSRALPFKSGEASRQKLRRYWPHFVWAGVLAILLLLFGLNVGNVRDSLFGGASQARIESIAVLPFSNLSNDPKTEYLSDGLTESLINSLSQLPNLAVMSRNTVFRYKGQASDPQKVGRDLHVRTILTGRLIQSGDDLTISVNLEDVTNNRQIWGEQYNRKLSNLVAVQQEIAGDIYGRLRPRLAGEERKLLAKRPTEDAEAYQLYLQGLFYWNKWTQADFKKAADFFTQAVQKDQHYALSYAGLADTYSLLGDAGYLPPSEAWPKSKAAAMQALDIDDSLAEAHTSLGLVKEHFEWDWAGAEQEFKHAIELNPNLATAHHWYGDYLTNMGRFEEGMAQTKKAQELDPLSLIINTTMGWQFYVAGQNENAVEQLRKVLDIDAKFSPARRTLEEVYAHMGKQKEAVAEREKALSLSGGAELAASIEEDFNKSGYKGVLQSWLDGLTELSKHSYVSSYSIAESYMRMGEKQKAFEWLEKAYEEHDSGLVSLAVEPMFESLRTDPRFKEIVRRMKLPH
;
A
#
# COMPACT_ATOMS: atom_id res chain seq x y z
N THR A 1 -15.86 35.11 -9.96
CA THR A 1 -15.97 33.70 -9.57
C THR A 1 -15.72 32.75 -10.74
N GLY A 2 -15.85 33.15 -12.00
CA GLY A 2 -15.53 32.31 -13.17
C GLY A 2 -16.47 31.12 -13.37
N GLN A 3 -17.48 30.97 -12.51
CA GLN A 3 -18.46 29.89 -12.53
C GLN A 3 -19.79 30.39 -13.11
N ARG A 4 -20.49 29.50 -13.83
CA ARG A 4 -21.83 29.77 -14.34
C ARG A 4 -22.83 29.79 -13.18
N ALA A 5 -23.82 30.69 -13.26
CA ALA A 5 -24.87 30.82 -12.24
C ALA A 5 -25.76 29.57 -12.11
N PHE A 6 -25.85 28.77 -13.17
CA PHE A 6 -26.55 27.49 -13.22
C PHE A 6 -25.62 26.43 -13.80
N THR A 7 -25.51 25.29 -13.13
CA THR A 7 -24.68 24.15 -13.54
C THR A 7 -25.55 22.90 -13.62
N GLY A 8 -25.19 21.96 -14.49
CA GLY A 8 -25.92 20.72 -14.69
C GLY A 8 -25.18 19.79 -15.64
N ASN A 9 -25.37 18.48 -15.47
CA ASN A 9 -24.68 17.45 -16.23
C ASN A 9 -25.25 17.27 -17.65
N THR A 10 -26.37 17.92 -17.96
CA THR A 10 -27.00 17.93 -19.28
C THR A 10 -27.57 19.31 -19.59
N SER A 11 -27.71 19.62 -20.87
CA SER A 11 -28.31 20.88 -21.32
C SER A 11 -29.73 21.08 -20.78
N GLY A 12 -30.52 20.00 -20.63
CA GLY A 12 -31.87 20.03 -20.06
C GLY A 12 -31.91 20.49 -18.59
N VAL A 13 -30.96 20.03 -17.76
CA VAL A 13 -30.84 20.47 -16.36
C VAL A 13 -30.41 21.94 -16.26
N ILE A 14 -29.56 22.40 -17.18
CA ILE A 14 -29.16 23.81 -17.24
C ILE A 14 -30.35 24.69 -17.66
N PHE A 15 -31.15 24.27 -18.64
CA PHE A 15 -32.37 24.99 -19.05
C PHE A 15 -33.41 25.06 -17.93
N ASP A 16 -33.67 23.96 -17.24
CA ASP A 16 -34.54 23.96 -16.04
C ASP A 16 -34.00 24.92 -14.96
N GLY A 17 -32.68 24.90 -14.71
CA GLY A 17 -32.05 25.83 -13.78
C GLY A 17 -32.24 27.30 -14.17
N ILE A 18 -32.07 27.63 -15.45
CA ILE A 18 -32.25 29.00 -15.97
C ILE A 18 -33.70 29.46 -15.89
N LEU A 19 -34.68 28.57 -16.03
CA LEU A 19 -36.10 28.95 -16.02
C LEU A 19 -36.69 28.96 -14.60
N ASN A 20 -36.32 27.99 -13.76
CA ASN A 20 -37.09 27.67 -12.56
C ASN A 20 -36.31 27.76 -11.24
N ARG A 21 -34.97 27.83 -11.26
CA ARG A 21 -34.16 27.79 -10.03
C ARG A 21 -33.56 29.15 -9.68
N THR A 22 -33.38 29.38 -8.38
CA THR A 22 -32.61 30.50 -7.85
C THR A 22 -31.11 30.16 -7.92
N PRO A 23 -30.25 31.01 -8.49
CA PRO A 23 -28.82 30.75 -8.57
C PRO A 23 -28.18 30.81 -7.18
N THR A 24 -27.04 30.12 -7.01
CA THR A 24 -26.27 30.19 -5.77
C THR A 24 -25.79 31.64 -5.55
N PRO A 25 -26.01 32.24 -4.36
CA PRO A 25 -25.57 33.60 -4.07
C PRO A 25 -24.06 33.77 -4.29
N PRO A 26 -23.59 34.78 -5.07
CA PRO A 26 -22.18 35.03 -5.32
C PRO A 26 -21.34 35.18 -4.04
N ALA A 27 -21.89 35.74 -2.95
CA ALA A 27 -21.18 35.86 -1.68
C ALA A 27 -20.83 34.50 -1.04
N ARG A 28 -21.57 33.43 -1.35
CA ARG A 28 -21.17 32.06 -0.94
C ARG A 28 -19.95 31.54 -1.70
N LEU A 29 -19.76 31.98 -2.94
CA LEU A 29 -18.65 31.56 -3.80
C LEU A 29 -17.41 32.45 -3.61
N ASN A 30 -17.61 33.72 -3.27
CA ASN A 30 -16.55 34.65 -2.90
C ASN A 30 -17.07 35.64 -1.84
N PRO A 31 -16.75 35.43 -0.55
CA PRO A 31 -17.20 36.29 0.55
C PRO A 31 -16.74 37.76 0.46
N ALA A 32 -15.75 38.07 -0.38
CA ALA A 32 -15.28 39.44 -0.60
C ALA A 32 -16.17 40.24 -1.57
N ILE A 33 -17.21 39.65 -2.16
CA ILE A 33 -18.14 40.35 -3.04
C ILE A 33 -19.05 41.27 -2.22
N PRO A 34 -19.17 42.57 -2.56
CA PRO A 34 -20.11 43.46 -1.89
C PRO A 34 -21.56 42.96 -2.01
N ILE A 35 -22.32 43.04 -0.92
CA ILE A 35 -23.74 42.61 -0.89
C ILE A 35 -24.56 43.30 -1.97
N GLN A 36 -24.28 44.57 -2.26
CA GLN A 36 -24.94 45.33 -3.33
C GLN A 36 -24.64 44.76 -4.72
N LEU A 37 -23.44 44.20 -4.96
CA LEU A 37 -23.13 43.54 -6.23
C LEU A 37 -23.92 42.24 -6.39
N GLU A 38 -24.08 41.49 -5.30
CA GLU A 38 -24.95 40.31 -5.26
C GLU A 38 -26.40 40.67 -5.59
N GLN A 39 -26.92 41.77 -5.05
CA GLN A 39 -28.28 42.25 -5.35
C GLN A 39 -28.44 42.61 -6.85
N ILE A 40 -27.45 43.25 -7.46
CA ILE A 40 -27.47 43.58 -8.89
C ILE A 40 -27.48 42.30 -9.74
N ILE A 41 -26.65 41.31 -9.38
CA ILE A 41 -26.58 40.01 -10.07
C ILE A 41 -27.90 39.24 -9.91
N ALA A 42 -28.46 39.19 -8.70
CA ALA A 42 -29.73 38.53 -8.42
C ALA A 42 -30.87 39.17 -9.22
N LYS A 43 -30.99 40.50 -9.22
CA LYS A 43 -31.99 41.23 -9.99
C LYS A 43 -31.81 41.07 -11.51
N SER A 44 -30.58 40.86 -11.98
CA SER A 44 -30.31 40.55 -13.40
C SER A 44 -30.74 39.13 -13.80
N LEU A 45 -30.75 38.20 -12.85
CA LEU A 45 -31.11 36.79 -13.04
C LEU A 45 -32.56 36.46 -12.61
N GLU A 46 -33.31 37.46 -12.16
CA GLU A 46 -34.70 37.35 -11.68
C GLU A 46 -35.61 36.73 -12.75
N LYS A 47 -36.46 35.77 -12.39
CA LYS A 47 -37.31 35.05 -13.36
C LYS A 47 -38.49 35.90 -13.80
N ASP A 48 -39.05 36.68 -12.88
CA ASP A 48 -40.10 37.63 -13.19
C ASP A 48 -39.54 38.80 -14.02
N ARG A 49 -40.04 38.95 -15.23
CA ARG A 49 -39.64 40.00 -16.16
C ARG A 49 -39.93 41.40 -15.62
N GLU A 50 -40.97 41.57 -14.81
CA GLU A 50 -41.34 42.86 -14.24
C GLU A 50 -40.43 43.28 -13.08
N LEU A 51 -39.80 42.31 -12.41
CA LEU A 51 -38.85 42.53 -11.32
C LEU A 51 -37.38 42.60 -11.80
N ARG A 52 -37.08 42.06 -12.98
CA ARG A 52 -35.78 42.17 -13.67
C ARG A 52 -35.54 43.59 -14.19
N TYR A 53 -34.28 43.96 -14.41
CA TYR A 53 -33.93 45.19 -15.12
C TYR A 53 -34.56 45.24 -16.53
N ARG A 54 -35.18 46.37 -16.85
CA ARG A 54 -35.85 46.60 -18.15
C ARG A 54 -34.87 47.00 -19.26
N SER A 55 -33.71 47.53 -18.89
CA SER A 55 -32.68 47.97 -19.83
C SER A 55 -31.26 47.83 -19.28
N ALA A 56 -30.28 47.74 -20.18
CA ALA A 56 -28.86 47.73 -19.80
C ALA A 56 -28.42 49.05 -19.13
N SER A 57 -29.11 50.16 -19.40
CA SER A 57 -28.82 51.45 -18.74
C SER A 57 -29.14 51.44 -17.25
N ASP A 58 -30.16 50.68 -16.83
CA ASP A 58 -30.53 50.56 -15.41
C ASP A 58 -29.48 49.76 -14.63
N ILE A 59 -28.97 48.66 -15.24
CA ILE A 59 -27.86 47.87 -14.68
C ILE A 59 -26.61 48.75 -14.57
N ARG A 60 -26.32 49.54 -15.60
CA ARG A 60 -25.17 50.46 -15.61
C ARG A 60 -25.27 51.49 -14.49
N ALA A 61 -26.45 52.06 -14.25
CA ALA A 61 -26.67 53.05 -13.21
C ALA A 61 -26.40 52.47 -11.80
N ASP A 62 -26.88 51.25 -11.52
CA ASP A 62 -26.65 50.59 -10.23
C ASP A 62 -25.20 50.16 -10.04
N LEU A 63 -24.51 49.68 -11.10
CA LEU A 63 -23.08 49.40 -11.05
C LEU A 63 -22.23 50.67 -10.84
N GLN A 64 -22.62 51.80 -11.42
CA GLN A 64 -21.97 53.09 -11.21
C GLN A 64 -22.17 53.60 -9.77
N ARG A 65 -23.37 53.43 -9.20
CA ARG A 65 -23.63 53.74 -7.80
C ARG A 65 -22.80 52.87 -6.86
N LEU A 66 -22.73 51.56 -7.11
CA LEU A 66 -21.90 50.64 -6.35
C LEU A 66 -20.41 51.03 -6.40
N LYS A 67 -19.90 51.37 -7.59
CA LYS A 67 -18.51 51.83 -7.74
C LYS A 67 -18.27 53.07 -6.90
N ARG A 68 -19.16 54.06 -6.98
CA ARG A 68 -19.08 55.29 -6.16
C ARG A 68 -19.12 54.97 -4.67
N ASP A 69 -20.00 54.09 -4.21
CA ASP A 69 -20.13 53.76 -2.78
C ASP A 69 -18.92 52.97 -2.27
N THR A 70 -18.36 52.08 -3.09
CA THR A 70 -17.13 51.32 -2.76
C THR A 70 -15.91 52.25 -2.72
N ASP A 71 -15.80 53.17 -3.67
CA ASP A 71 -14.74 54.18 -3.72
C ASP A 71 -14.88 55.20 -2.56
N SER A 72 -16.11 55.53 -2.16
CA SER A 72 -16.40 56.44 -1.04
C SER A 72 -16.22 55.77 0.33
N SER A 73 -16.47 54.46 0.45
CA SER A 73 -16.32 53.69 1.71
C SER A 73 -14.86 53.49 2.11
N ARG A 74 -13.90 53.78 1.23
CA ARG A 74 -12.47 53.87 1.59
C ARG A 74 -12.11 55.15 2.37
N ALA A 75 -13.04 56.10 2.50
CA ALA A 75 -12.85 57.32 3.27
C ALA A 75 -14.04 57.54 4.22
N LEU A 76 -13.96 56.96 5.43
CA LEU A 76 -14.37 57.54 6.73
C LEU A 76 -14.33 56.46 7.84
N PRO A 77 -13.83 56.78 9.05
CA PRO A 77 -13.78 55.82 10.15
C PRO A 77 -15.13 55.70 10.87
N PHE A 78 -15.40 54.49 11.33
CA PHE A 78 -16.56 54.05 12.11
C PHE A 78 -16.73 54.92 13.38
N LYS A 79 -17.89 55.59 13.53
CA LYS A 79 -18.35 56.16 14.81
C LYS A 79 -19.50 55.33 15.35
N SER A 80 -19.27 54.67 16.48
CA SER A 80 -20.31 54.08 17.33
C SER A 80 -21.20 55.18 17.90
N GLY A 81 -22.52 55.08 17.64
CA GLY A 81 -23.54 55.96 18.20
C GLY A 81 -24.52 55.18 19.06
N GLU A 82 -24.44 55.43 20.37
CA GLU A 82 -25.45 55.06 21.36
C GLU A 82 -26.77 55.82 21.11
N ALA A 83 -27.90 55.09 21.12
CA ALA A 83 -29.26 55.51 21.53
C ALA A 83 -30.21 54.35 21.14
N SER A 84 -31.22 53.91 21.89
CA SER A 84 -31.94 54.50 23.00
C SER A 84 -32.49 53.38 23.90
N ARG A 85 -32.37 53.57 25.21
CA ARG A 85 -33.22 52.92 26.21
C ARG A 85 -34.48 53.77 26.34
N GLN A 86 -35.66 53.20 26.09
CA GLN A 86 -36.79 53.37 27.01
C GLN A 86 -38.00 52.51 26.60
N LYS A 87 -38.63 51.94 27.63
CA LYS A 87 -39.91 51.18 27.67
C LYS A 87 -39.87 49.70 27.26
N LEU A 88 -39.40 48.85 28.19
CA LEU A 88 -40.05 47.58 28.58
C LEU A 88 -39.30 46.96 29.78
N ARG A 89 -39.25 47.72 30.89
CA ARG A 89 -38.63 47.31 32.15
C ARG A 89 -39.72 46.99 33.17
N ARG A 90 -40.31 45.79 33.08
CA ARG A 90 -41.03 45.21 34.23
C ARG A 90 -41.07 43.67 34.33
N TYR A 91 -40.60 42.93 33.31
CA TYR A 91 -40.53 41.45 33.39
C TYR A 91 -39.20 40.85 32.88
N TRP A 92 -38.15 41.67 32.69
CA TRP A 92 -36.88 41.28 32.08
C TRP A 92 -35.96 40.34 32.91
N PRO A 93 -35.91 40.34 34.26
CA PRO A 93 -34.86 39.58 34.94
C PRO A 93 -35.10 38.06 34.88
N HIS A 94 -36.34 37.57 34.81
CA HIS A 94 -36.59 36.11 34.79
C HIS A 94 -36.34 35.46 33.43
N PHE A 95 -36.61 36.17 32.32
CA PHE A 95 -36.35 35.64 30.97
C PHE A 95 -34.86 35.67 30.59
N VAL A 96 -34.08 36.62 31.12
CA VAL A 96 -32.62 36.62 30.90
C VAL A 96 -31.95 35.50 31.65
N TRP A 97 -32.31 35.25 32.91
CA TRP A 97 -31.71 34.14 33.65
C TRP A 97 -32.15 32.77 33.11
N ALA A 98 -33.40 32.62 32.65
CA ALA A 98 -33.85 31.41 31.96
C ALA A 98 -33.16 31.23 30.59
N GLY A 99 -32.95 32.30 29.83
CA GLY A 99 -32.23 32.28 28.56
C GLY A 99 -30.74 31.98 28.73
N VAL A 100 -30.09 32.58 29.74
CA VAL A 100 -28.68 32.32 30.08
C VAL A 100 -28.51 30.88 30.59
N LEU A 101 -29.42 30.38 31.42
CA LEU A 101 -29.38 28.99 31.90
C LEU A 101 -29.65 28.00 30.76
N ALA A 102 -30.58 28.30 29.85
CA ALA A 102 -30.82 27.49 28.66
C ALA A 102 -29.62 27.49 27.72
N ILE A 103 -28.95 28.63 27.50
CA ILE A 103 -27.72 28.72 26.72
C ILE A 103 -26.57 27.97 27.40
N LEU A 104 -26.43 28.06 28.73
CA LEU A 104 -25.42 27.33 29.48
C LEU A 104 -25.67 25.82 29.45
N LEU A 105 -26.93 25.37 29.54
CA LEU A 105 -27.30 23.96 29.39
C LEU A 105 -27.13 23.47 27.94
N LEU A 106 -27.37 24.32 26.94
CA LEU A 106 -27.08 24.02 25.53
C LEU A 106 -25.58 23.93 25.27
N LEU A 107 -24.78 24.85 25.84
CA LEU A 107 -23.32 24.84 25.75
C LEU A 107 -22.71 23.67 26.52
N PHE A 108 -23.29 23.27 27.65
CA PHE A 108 -22.87 22.11 28.41
C PHE A 108 -23.27 20.80 27.71
N GLY A 109 -24.49 20.72 27.16
CA GLY A 109 -24.95 19.59 26.35
C GLY A 109 -24.18 19.42 25.04
N LEU A 110 -23.75 20.51 24.41
CA LEU A 110 -22.85 20.50 23.24
C LEU A 110 -21.41 20.07 23.58
N ASN A 111 -21.03 20.06 24.86
CA ASN A 111 -19.73 19.59 25.34
C ASN A 111 -19.73 18.08 25.68
N VAL A 112 -20.91 17.44 25.78
CA VAL A 112 -21.07 16.02 26.18
C VAL A 112 -21.15 15.07 24.96
N GLY A 113 -20.72 15.48 23.76
CA GLY A 113 -20.79 14.58 22.60
C GLY A 113 -20.04 15.00 21.34
N ASN A 114 -18.94 15.74 21.44
CA ASN A 114 -18.14 16.19 20.26
C ASN A 114 -18.92 16.98 19.18
N VAL A 115 -20.18 17.38 19.43
CA VAL A 115 -21.02 18.12 18.46
C VAL A 115 -20.50 19.55 18.24
N ARG A 116 -19.80 20.13 19.23
CA ARG A 116 -19.15 21.44 19.09
C ARG A 116 -18.05 21.45 18.01
N ASP A 117 -17.31 20.36 17.87
CA ASP A 117 -16.28 20.23 16.83
C ASP A 117 -16.90 20.03 15.43
N SER A 118 -18.09 19.41 15.37
CA SER A 118 -18.87 19.25 14.14
C SER A 118 -19.53 20.56 13.65
N LEU A 119 -19.97 21.44 14.55
CA LEU A 119 -20.72 22.64 14.19
C LEU A 119 -19.86 23.92 14.08
N PHE A 120 -18.74 24.00 14.80
CA PHE A 120 -17.87 25.19 14.84
C PHE A 120 -16.40 24.90 14.50
N GLY A 121 -16.08 23.70 14.00
CA GLY A 121 -14.81 23.42 13.34
C GLY A 121 -14.70 24.24 12.06
N GLY A 122 -14.11 25.44 12.15
CA GLY A 122 -13.69 26.20 10.97
C GLY A 122 -12.89 25.29 10.06
N ALA A 123 -13.18 25.32 8.75
CA ALA A 123 -12.63 24.46 7.69
C ALA A 123 -11.34 23.77 8.14
N SER A 124 -11.50 22.56 8.69
CA SER A 124 -10.37 21.68 8.95
C SER A 124 -9.62 21.63 7.63
N GLN A 125 -8.40 22.15 7.61
CA GLN A 125 -7.47 21.90 6.52
C GLN A 125 -7.55 20.38 6.28
N ALA A 126 -8.07 19.97 5.12
CA ALA A 126 -8.47 18.59 4.89
C ALA A 126 -7.30 17.68 5.29
N ARG A 127 -7.55 16.76 6.23
CA ARG A 127 -6.51 15.85 6.73
C ARG A 127 -5.94 15.14 5.50
N ILE A 128 -4.62 15.24 5.28
CA ILE A 128 -3.99 14.49 4.19
C ILE A 128 -3.90 13.05 4.65
N GLU A 129 -4.71 12.16 4.08
CA GLU A 129 -4.84 10.78 4.53
C GLU A 129 -4.11 9.78 3.64
N SER A 130 -3.56 10.23 2.51
CA SER A 130 -2.80 9.37 1.60
C SER A 130 -1.63 10.07 0.91
N ILE A 131 -0.53 9.33 0.75
CA ILE A 131 0.71 9.79 0.13
C ILE A 131 1.33 8.68 -0.73
N ALA A 132 1.90 9.06 -1.88
CA ALA A 132 2.83 8.22 -2.63
C ALA A 132 4.21 8.88 -2.67
N VAL A 133 5.25 8.12 -2.32
CA VAL A 133 6.64 8.59 -2.42
C VAL A 133 7.24 8.04 -3.70
N LEU A 134 7.37 8.89 -4.73
CA LEU A 134 7.91 8.43 -6.00
C LEU A 134 9.41 8.16 -5.90
N PRO A 135 9.96 7.21 -6.70
CA PRO A 135 11.39 6.95 -6.76
C PRO A 135 12.17 8.23 -6.99
N PHE A 136 13.12 8.50 -6.09
CA PHE A 136 13.97 9.68 -6.21
C PHE A 136 14.84 9.53 -7.46
N SER A 137 14.99 10.61 -8.24
CA SER A 137 15.84 10.55 -9.42
C SER A 137 17.30 10.78 -9.05
N ASN A 138 18.17 9.88 -9.52
CA ASN A 138 19.61 10.01 -9.43
C ASN A 138 20.11 10.90 -10.58
N LEU A 139 20.61 12.09 -10.24
CA LEU A 139 21.17 13.05 -11.20
C LEU A 139 22.71 13.09 -11.17
N SER A 140 23.34 12.13 -10.46
CA SER A 140 24.79 12.07 -10.25
C SER A 140 25.55 11.45 -11.44
N ASN A 141 24.84 10.94 -12.45
CA ASN A 141 25.38 10.18 -13.60
C ASN A 141 26.26 8.96 -13.23
N ASP A 142 26.26 8.53 -11.97
CA ASP A 142 26.93 7.30 -11.52
C ASP A 142 25.87 6.23 -11.16
N PRO A 143 25.80 5.11 -11.91
CA PRO A 143 24.94 3.98 -11.59
C PRO A 143 25.19 3.39 -10.19
N LYS A 144 26.38 3.59 -9.61
CA LYS A 144 26.69 3.13 -8.25
C LYS A 144 25.99 3.94 -7.17
N THR A 145 25.35 5.06 -7.52
CA THR A 145 24.57 5.90 -6.60
C THR A 145 23.09 5.49 -6.57
N GLU A 146 22.65 4.61 -7.47
CA GLU A 146 21.23 4.27 -7.63
C GLU A 146 20.61 3.63 -6.37
N TYR A 147 21.42 2.87 -5.61
CA TYR A 147 20.97 2.30 -4.34
C TYR A 147 20.63 3.38 -3.31
N LEU A 148 21.27 4.56 -3.36
CA LEU A 148 21.00 5.66 -2.43
C LEU A 148 19.65 6.30 -2.71
N SER A 149 19.36 6.60 -3.99
CA SER A 149 18.06 7.17 -4.35
C SER A 149 16.93 6.19 -4.06
N ASP A 150 17.11 4.93 -4.43
CA ASP A 150 16.08 3.89 -4.25
C ASP A 150 15.87 3.54 -2.78
N GLY A 151 16.97 3.32 -2.06
CA GLY A 151 16.94 3.00 -0.63
C GLY A 151 16.39 4.16 0.20
N LEU A 152 16.71 5.42 -0.13
CA LEU A 152 16.13 6.56 0.57
C LEU A 152 14.62 6.68 0.33
N THR A 153 14.16 6.47 -0.92
CA THR A 153 12.72 6.39 -1.23
C THR A 153 12.03 5.34 -0.36
N GLU A 154 12.58 4.12 -0.30
CA GLU A 154 12.02 3.01 0.47
C GLU A 154 12.04 3.26 1.98
N SER A 155 13.15 3.78 2.51
CA SER A 155 13.26 4.16 3.92
C SER A 155 12.24 5.23 4.32
N LEU A 156 11.95 6.20 3.44
CA LEU A 156 10.90 7.19 3.67
C LEU A 156 9.50 6.58 3.60
N ILE A 157 9.25 5.62 2.69
CA ILE A 157 7.98 4.87 2.64
C ILE A 157 7.77 4.13 3.97
N ASN A 158 8.79 3.42 4.47
CA ASN A 158 8.71 2.66 5.72
C ASN A 158 8.50 3.58 6.92
N SER A 159 9.21 4.71 6.99
CA SER A 159 9.05 5.68 8.08
C SER A 159 7.67 6.32 8.10
N LEU A 160 7.11 6.62 6.92
CA LEU A 160 5.78 7.24 6.81
C LEU A 160 4.65 6.21 7.01
N SER A 161 4.85 4.94 6.70
CA SER A 161 3.82 3.89 6.83
C SER A 161 3.46 3.61 8.28
N GLN A 162 4.42 3.76 9.19
CA GLN A 162 4.22 3.64 10.64
C GLN A 162 3.26 4.71 11.22
N LEU A 163 2.90 5.73 10.43
CA LEU A 163 2.04 6.80 10.90
C LEU A 163 0.56 6.38 10.89
N PRO A 164 -0.14 6.53 12.03
CA PRO A 164 -1.54 6.15 12.11
C PRO A 164 -2.40 7.06 11.23
N ASN A 165 -3.37 6.45 10.54
CA ASN A 165 -4.30 7.14 9.64
C ASN A 165 -3.62 7.86 8.46
N LEU A 166 -2.45 7.41 8.01
CA LEU A 166 -1.83 7.85 6.76
C LEU A 166 -1.60 6.64 5.86
N ALA A 167 -2.38 6.50 4.80
CA ALA A 167 -2.16 5.47 3.80
C ALA A 167 -0.94 5.83 2.94
N VAL A 168 0.08 4.99 2.95
CA VAL A 168 1.29 5.17 2.15
C VAL A 168 1.31 4.13 1.06
N MET A 169 1.39 4.56 -0.20
CA MET A 169 1.55 3.62 -1.32
C MET A 169 2.88 2.90 -1.19
N SER A 170 2.85 1.58 -1.32
CA SER A 170 4.05 0.77 -1.17
C SER A 170 5.12 1.10 -2.22
N ARG A 171 6.34 0.65 -1.91
CA ARG A 171 7.48 0.64 -2.82
C ARG A 171 7.17 -0.04 -4.16
N ASN A 172 6.65 -1.25 -4.17
CA ASN A 172 6.44 -2.00 -5.43
C ASN A 172 5.54 -1.24 -6.39
N THR A 173 4.53 -0.56 -5.85
CA THR A 173 3.61 0.26 -6.62
C THR A 173 4.27 1.51 -7.20
N VAL A 174 4.93 2.33 -6.38
CA VAL A 174 5.53 3.58 -6.86
C VAL A 174 6.73 3.35 -7.78
N PHE A 175 7.48 2.27 -7.59
CA PHE A 175 8.64 1.93 -8.43
C PHE A 175 8.26 1.51 -9.86
N ARG A 176 7.00 1.18 -10.15
CA ARG A 176 6.53 1.00 -11.53
C ARG A 176 6.64 2.26 -12.36
N TYR A 177 6.59 3.42 -11.74
CA TYR A 177 6.72 4.71 -12.41
C TYR A 177 8.18 5.16 -12.56
N LYS A 178 9.16 4.39 -12.05
CA LYS A 178 10.57 4.72 -12.16
C LYS A 178 11.02 4.79 -13.62
N GLY A 179 11.80 5.82 -13.96
CA GLY A 179 12.33 6.00 -15.32
C GLY A 179 11.27 6.36 -16.37
N GLN A 180 10.00 6.47 -15.98
CA GLN A 180 8.95 6.98 -16.85
C GLN A 180 8.91 8.50 -16.74
N ALA A 181 8.77 9.20 -17.87
CA ALA A 181 8.47 10.63 -17.89
C ALA A 181 6.98 10.84 -17.52
N SER A 182 6.62 10.43 -16.31
CA SER A 182 5.25 10.44 -15.81
C SER A 182 5.01 11.72 -15.03
N ASP A 183 3.96 12.46 -15.42
CA ASP A 183 3.45 13.60 -14.66
C ASP A 183 3.06 13.13 -13.24
N PRO A 184 3.70 13.63 -12.17
CA PRO A 184 3.35 13.26 -10.79
C PRO A 184 1.85 13.37 -10.54
N GLN A 185 1.18 14.40 -11.07
CA GLN A 185 -0.26 14.58 -10.89
C GLN A 185 -1.08 13.44 -11.49
N LYS A 186 -0.64 12.89 -12.63
CA LYS A 186 -1.25 11.71 -13.23
C LYS A 186 -1.04 10.50 -12.35
N VAL A 187 0.19 10.26 -11.89
CA VAL A 187 0.51 9.14 -10.99
C VAL A 187 -0.36 9.20 -9.73
N GLY A 188 -0.57 10.40 -9.18
CA GLY A 188 -1.38 10.58 -7.98
C GLY A 188 -2.85 10.22 -8.18
N ARG A 189 -3.41 10.55 -9.35
CA ARG A 189 -4.76 10.16 -9.74
C ARG A 189 -4.87 8.66 -9.99
N ASP A 190 -3.89 8.08 -10.68
CA ASP A 190 -3.86 6.64 -10.98
C ASP A 190 -3.78 5.81 -9.69
N LEU A 191 -3.00 6.29 -8.71
CA LEU A 191 -2.85 5.66 -7.39
C LEU A 191 -3.88 6.10 -6.35
N HIS A 192 -4.83 6.98 -6.71
CA HIS A 192 -5.86 7.50 -5.82
C HIS A 192 -5.32 8.14 -4.51
N VAL A 193 -4.16 8.80 -4.58
CA VAL A 193 -3.54 9.48 -3.43
C VAL A 193 -3.79 10.99 -3.42
N ARG A 194 -3.85 11.58 -2.23
CA ARG A 194 -4.02 13.02 -2.03
C ARG A 194 -2.73 13.79 -2.30
N THR A 195 -1.59 13.21 -1.93
CA THR A 195 -0.28 13.86 -2.05
C THR A 195 0.76 12.97 -2.70
N ILE A 196 1.72 13.62 -3.36
CA ILE A 196 2.91 12.96 -3.89
C ILE A 196 4.16 13.64 -3.35
N LEU A 197 5.11 12.82 -2.92
CA LEU A 197 6.48 13.22 -2.66
C LEU A 197 7.35 12.88 -3.88
N THR A 198 8.03 13.88 -4.42
CA THR A 198 9.09 13.68 -5.41
C THR A 198 10.43 14.07 -4.80
N GLY A 199 11.50 13.41 -5.25
CA GLY A 199 12.84 13.72 -4.79
C GLY A 199 13.87 13.60 -5.90
N ARG A 200 14.98 14.33 -5.73
CA ARG A 200 16.13 14.34 -6.63
C ARG A 200 17.39 14.27 -5.78
N LEU A 201 18.34 13.44 -6.18
CA LEU A 201 19.58 13.21 -5.47
C LEU A 201 20.76 13.48 -6.41
N ILE A 202 21.71 14.29 -5.94
CA ILE A 202 23.01 14.53 -6.58
C ILE A 202 24.09 14.23 -5.55
N GLN A 203 24.97 13.29 -5.87
CA GLN A 203 26.17 12.99 -5.11
C GLN A 203 27.41 13.47 -5.85
N SER A 204 28.29 14.19 -5.15
CA SER A 204 29.60 14.60 -5.63
C SER A 204 30.66 14.25 -4.59
N GLY A 205 31.31 13.10 -4.76
CA GLY A 205 32.19 12.56 -3.72
C GLY A 205 31.42 12.24 -2.43
N ASP A 206 31.80 12.89 -1.34
CA ASP A 206 31.13 12.77 -0.03
C ASP A 206 29.96 13.76 0.14
N ASP A 207 29.82 14.75 -0.75
CA ASP A 207 28.73 15.73 -0.68
C ASP A 207 27.46 15.20 -1.34
N LEU A 208 26.35 15.33 -0.63
CA LEU A 208 25.03 14.88 -1.02
C LEU A 208 24.05 16.06 -1.02
N THR A 209 23.40 16.27 -2.16
CA THR A 209 22.31 17.23 -2.33
C THR A 209 21.02 16.46 -2.58
N ILE A 210 20.07 16.58 -1.65
CA ILE A 210 18.74 15.98 -1.78
C ILE A 210 17.71 17.12 -1.89
N SER A 211 16.98 17.17 -3.00
CA SER A 211 15.86 18.08 -3.19
C SER A 211 14.56 17.31 -3.09
N VAL A 212 13.63 17.74 -2.24
CA VAL A 212 12.35 17.05 -2.00
C VAL A 212 11.20 18.03 -2.23
N ASN A 213 10.14 17.58 -2.89
CA ASN A 213 8.91 18.36 -3.09
C ASN A 213 7.69 17.53 -2.70
N LEU A 214 6.77 18.14 -1.95
CA LEU A 214 5.47 17.59 -1.60
C LEU A 214 4.37 18.35 -2.34
N GLU A 215 3.57 17.64 -3.11
CA GLU A 215 2.53 18.20 -3.99
C GLU A 215 1.14 17.67 -3.65
N ASP A 216 0.13 18.53 -3.70
CA ASP A 216 -1.29 18.16 -3.61
C ASP A 216 -1.85 17.83 -5.00
N VAL A 217 -2.32 16.60 -5.17
CA VAL A 217 -2.81 16.05 -6.44
C VAL A 217 -4.12 16.70 -6.89
N THR A 218 -4.92 17.21 -5.94
CA THR A 218 -6.30 17.66 -6.24
C THR A 218 -6.36 19.07 -6.80
N ASN A 219 -5.41 19.93 -6.42
CA ASN A 219 -5.38 21.33 -6.83
C ASN A 219 -4.07 21.70 -7.54
N ASN A 220 -3.19 20.73 -7.78
CA ASN A 220 -1.90 20.89 -8.45
C ASN A 220 -1.06 22.00 -7.81
N ARG A 221 -0.93 21.96 -6.47
CA ARG A 221 -0.13 22.92 -5.71
C ARG A 221 0.98 22.22 -4.96
N GLN A 222 2.16 22.82 -5.01
CA GLN A 222 3.24 22.48 -4.09
C GLN A 222 2.85 22.90 -2.67
N ILE A 223 2.83 21.93 -1.75
CA ILE A 223 2.61 22.14 -0.32
C ILE A 223 3.91 22.61 0.33
N TRP A 224 5.02 21.98 -0.06
CA TRP A 224 6.35 22.23 0.50
C TRP A 224 7.42 21.74 -0.47
N GLY A 225 8.61 22.32 -0.39
CA GLY A 225 9.80 21.75 -0.99
C GLY A 225 11.05 22.33 -0.35
N GLU A 226 12.09 21.52 -0.27
CA GLU A 226 13.31 21.83 0.47
C GLU A 226 14.52 21.16 -0.15
N GLN A 227 15.70 21.72 0.11
CA GLN A 227 16.98 21.21 -0.36
C GLN A 227 17.92 21.01 0.83
N TYR A 228 18.41 19.78 0.96
CA TYR A 228 19.33 19.35 2.01
C TYR A 228 20.71 19.16 1.39
N ASN A 229 21.67 19.95 1.84
CA ASN A 229 23.08 19.83 1.47
C ASN A 229 23.84 19.30 2.67
N ARG A 230 24.32 18.06 2.58
CA ARG A 230 24.84 17.27 3.70
C ARG A 230 25.95 16.35 3.21
N LYS A 231 26.75 15.83 4.13
CA LYS A 231 27.72 14.77 3.79
C LYS A 231 27.06 13.40 3.82
N LEU A 232 27.58 12.45 3.06
CA LEU A 232 27.12 11.05 3.06
C LEU A 232 27.22 10.42 4.46
N SER A 233 28.24 10.79 5.23
CA SER A 233 28.38 10.46 6.66
C SER A 233 27.25 10.94 7.57
N ASN A 234 26.40 11.87 7.11
CA ASN A 234 25.24 12.36 7.86
C ASN A 234 23.91 11.82 7.32
N LEU A 235 23.93 10.85 6.40
CA LEU A 235 22.75 10.39 5.66
C LEU A 235 21.57 9.98 6.55
N VAL A 236 21.83 9.33 7.69
CA VAL A 236 20.81 8.97 8.69
C VAL A 236 20.06 10.21 9.19
N ALA A 237 20.80 11.24 9.60
CA ALA A 237 20.21 12.47 10.12
C ALA A 237 19.38 13.19 9.06
N VAL A 238 19.81 13.15 7.78
CA VAL A 238 19.07 13.77 6.68
C VAL A 238 17.75 13.06 6.41
N GLN A 239 17.76 11.73 6.42
CA GLN A 239 16.53 10.96 6.22
C GLN A 239 15.52 11.27 7.33
N GLN A 240 15.98 11.37 8.57
CA GLN A 240 15.14 11.73 9.71
C GLN A 240 14.56 13.15 9.59
N GLU A 241 15.40 14.11 9.18
CA GLU A 241 14.99 15.51 8.95
C GLU A 241 13.89 15.57 7.88
N ILE A 242 14.10 14.90 6.74
CA ILE A 242 13.12 14.82 5.65
C ILE A 242 11.79 14.20 6.14
N ALA A 243 11.84 13.05 6.82
CA ALA A 243 10.65 12.37 7.31
C ALA A 243 9.87 13.24 8.32
N GLY A 244 10.58 13.89 9.25
CA GLY A 244 10.01 14.81 10.23
C GLY A 244 9.36 16.03 9.59
N ASP A 245 9.99 16.63 8.57
CA ASP A 245 9.46 17.79 7.87
C ASP A 245 8.22 17.43 7.05
N ILE A 246 8.26 16.35 6.27
CA ILE A 246 7.09 15.85 5.52
C ILE A 246 5.92 15.67 6.48
N TYR A 247 6.16 14.97 7.58
CA TYR A 247 5.14 14.71 8.57
C TYR A 247 4.55 15.99 9.19
N GLY A 248 5.40 16.96 9.57
CA GLY A 248 4.95 18.25 10.10
C GLY A 248 4.02 18.99 9.13
N ARG A 249 4.17 18.77 7.81
CA ARG A 249 3.26 19.30 6.78
C ARG A 249 1.98 18.48 6.62
N LEU A 250 2.05 17.16 6.73
CA LEU A 250 0.90 16.26 6.59
C LEU A 250 -0.04 16.28 7.81
N ARG A 251 0.51 16.52 9.01
CA ARG A 251 -0.20 16.44 10.30
C ARG A 251 0.22 17.58 11.26
N PRO A 252 -0.31 18.81 11.08
CA PRO A 252 0.09 19.97 11.90
C PRO A 252 -0.32 19.89 13.38
N ARG A 253 -1.22 18.95 13.76
CA ARG A 253 -1.65 18.72 15.14
C ARG A 253 -1.07 17.39 15.61
N LEU A 254 -0.09 17.48 16.49
CA LEU A 254 0.74 16.36 16.90
C LEU A 254 0.24 15.78 18.22
N ALA A 255 -0.02 14.48 18.26
CA ALA A 255 -0.02 13.72 19.49
C ALA A 255 1.44 13.38 19.87
N GLY A 256 1.78 13.39 21.16
CA GLY A 256 3.17 13.25 21.62
C GLY A 256 3.85 11.93 21.25
N GLU A 257 3.08 10.84 21.15
CA GLU A 257 3.57 9.50 20.78
C GLU A 257 4.00 9.41 19.32
N GLU A 258 3.23 10.00 18.38
CA GLU A 258 3.55 9.98 16.94
C GLU A 258 4.89 10.69 16.63
N ARG A 259 5.25 11.72 17.42
CA ARG A 259 6.56 12.37 17.30
C ARG A 259 7.73 11.48 17.74
N LYS A 260 7.53 10.60 18.72
CA LYS A 260 8.58 9.70 19.21
C LYS A 260 8.90 8.62 18.19
N LEU A 261 7.88 8.09 17.51
CA LEU A 261 8.05 7.10 16.43
C LEU A 261 8.97 7.62 15.33
N LEU A 262 8.74 8.85 14.87
CA LEU A 262 9.59 9.50 13.85
C LEU A 262 10.95 9.99 14.37
N ALA A 263 11.08 10.17 15.68
CA ALA A 263 12.34 10.57 16.30
C ALA A 263 13.31 9.39 16.49
N LYS A 264 12.84 8.15 16.36
CA LYS A 264 13.66 6.96 16.51
C LYS A 264 14.57 6.80 15.29
N ARG A 265 15.88 6.85 15.52
CA ARG A 265 16.86 6.54 14.48
C ARG A 265 17.01 5.02 14.38
N PRO A 266 16.97 4.46 13.16
CA PRO A 266 17.19 3.02 13.01
C PRO A 266 18.61 2.57 13.38
N THR A 267 19.59 3.46 13.23
CA THR A 267 21.01 3.26 13.59
C THR A 267 21.67 4.63 13.78
N GLU A 268 22.76 4.72 14.56
CA GLU A 268 23.63 5.91 14.62
C GLU A 268 24.84 5.80 13.67
N ASP A 269 25.04 4.63 13.03
CA ASP A 269 26.17 4.38 12.13
C ASP A 269 25.75 4.60 10.66
N ALA A 270 26.35 5.61 10.03
CA ALA A 270 26.03 5.97 8.65
C ALA A 270 26.51 4.94 7.61
N GLU A 271 27.52 4.13 7.91
CA GLU A 271 27.98 3.04 7.06
C GLU A 271 27.02 1.85 7.16
N ALA A 272 26.57 1.51 8.37
CA ALA A 272 25.53 0.51 8.59
C ALA A 272 24.24 0.87 7.84
N TYR A 273 23.83 2.14 7.87
CA TYR A 273 22.67 2.62 7.12
C TYR A 273 22.85 2.47 5.60
N GLN A 274 24.02 2.82 5.05
CA GLN A 274 24.29 2.63 3.62
C GLN A 274 24.23 1.16 3.21
N LEU A 275 24.84 0.27 4.01
CA LEU A 275 24.80 -1.17 3.78
C LEU A 275 23.36 -1.70 3.84
N TYR A 276 22.53 -1.21 4.77
CA TYR A 276 21.11 -1.53 4.80
C TYR A 276 20.38 -1.09 3.52
N LEU A 277 20.61 0.12 3.02
CA LEU A 277 20.03 0.59 1.76
C LEU A 277 20.46 -0.27 0.57
N GLN A 278 21.71 -0.74 0.55
CA GLN A 278 22.19 -1.69 -0.46
C GLN A 278 21.47 -3.04 -0.34
N GLY A 279 21.29 -3.54 0.88
CA GLY A 279 20.52 -4.75 1.16
C GLY A 279 19.10 -4.65 0.59
N LEU A 280 18.37 -3.58 0.91
CA LEU A 280 17.04 -3.32 0.35
C LEU A 280 17.04 -3.26 -1.17
N PHE A 281 18.02 -2.57 -1.78
CA PHE A 281 18.13 -2.45 -3.22
C PHE A 281 18.25 -3.81 -3.93
N TYR A 282 19.04 -4.74 -3.39
CA TYR A 282 19.19 -6.09 -3.95
C TYR A 282 18.01 -7.00 -3.60
N TRP A 283 17.48 -6.93 -2.37
CA TRP A 283 16.34 -7.73 -1.93
C TRP A 283 15.14 -7.55 -2.87
N ASN A 284 14.90 -6.31 -3.28
CA ASN A 284 13.81 -5.94 -4.18
C ASN A 284 13.96 -6.37 -5.65
N LYS A 285 15.03 -7.08 -6.03
CA LYS A 285 15.18 -7.62 -7.40
C LYS A 285 14.64 -9.03 -7.59
N TRP A 286 14.33 -9.73 -6.50
CA TRP A 286 13.64 -11.02 -6.52
C TRP A 286 14.33 -12.11 -7.37
N THR A 287 15.67 -12.16 -7.33
CA THR A 287 16.44 -13.27 -7.91
C THR A 287 17.25 -13.98 -6.83
N GLN A 288 17.54 -15.27 -7.01
CA GLN A 288 18.39 -16.01 -6.06
C GLN A 288 19.74 -15.32 -5.82
N ALA A 289 20.36 -14.78 -6.88
CA ALA A 289 21.65 -14.11 -6.78
C ALA A 289 21.54 -12.77 -6.03
N ASP A 290 20.45 -12.03 -6.23
CA ASP A 290 20.24 -10.76 -5.55
C ASP A 290 19.80 -10.93 -4.09
N PHE A 291 19.01 -11.95 -3.75
CA PHE A 291 18.72 -12.29 -2.35
C PHE A 291 19.99 -12.66 -1.58
N LYS A 292 20.93 -13.41 -2.18
CA LYS A 292 22.23 -13.68 -1.55
C LYS A 292 23.02 -12.40 -1.29
N LYS A 293 23.08 -11.48 -2.26
CA LYS A 293 23.71 -10.16 -2.07
C LYS A 293 23.02 -9.34 -0.99
N ALA A 294 21.69 -9.36 -0.94
CA ALA A 294 20.94 -8.68 0.10
C ALA A 294 21.32 -9.19 1.50
N ALA A 295 21.37 -10.51 1.68
CA ALA A 295 21.82 -11.14 2.93
C ALA A 295 23.26 -10.72 3.28
N ASP A 296 24.17 -10.65 2.31
CA ASP A 296 25.56 -10.20 2.53
C ASP A 296 25.61 -8.73 3.01
N PHE A 297 24.81 -7.84 2.41
CA PHE A 297 24.77 -6.43 2.80
C PHE A 297 24.12 -6.22 4.16
N PHE A 298 23.00 -6.89 4.45
CA PHE A 298 22.40 -6.82 5.78
C PHE A 298 23.30 -7.42 6.85
N THR A 299 24.05 -8.49 6.54
CA THR A 299 25.07 -9.06 7.45
C THR A 299 26.17 -8.05 7.74
N GLN A 300 26.68 -7.35 6.72
CA GLN A 300 27.67 -6.29 6.93
C GLN A 300 27.11 -5.13 7.75
N ALA A 301 25.84 -4.75 7.55
CA ALA A 301 25.18 -3.70 8.32
C ALA A 301 25.13 -4.04 9.82
N VAL A 302 24.72 -5.27 10.18
CA VAL A 302 24.68 -5.69 11.60
C VAL A 302 26.08 -5.91 12.21
N GLN A 303 27.11 -6.15 11.39
CA GLN A 303 28.50 -6.17 11.85
C GLN A 303 29.01 -4.76 12.21
N LYS A 304 28.51 -3.72 11.53
CA LYS A 304 28.82 -2.33 11.82
C LYS A 304 28.04 -1.82 13.03
N ASP A 305 26.76 -2.15 13.12
CA ASP A 305 25.91 -1.85 14.25
C ASP A 305 25.10 -3.06 14.68
N GLN A 306 25.52 -3.69 15.78
CA GLN A 306 24.86 -4.87 16.36
C GLN A 306 23.47 -4.59 16.93
N HIS A 307 23.08 -3.32 17.07
CA HIS A 307 21.74 -2.92 17.52
C HIS A 307 20.86 -2.44 16.35
N TYR A 308 21.23 -2.77 15.10
CA TYR A 308 20.46 -2.35 13.94
C TYR A 308 19.31 -3.33 13.62
N ALA A 309 18.19 -3.20 14.35
CA ALA A 309 17.03 -4.09 14.26
C ALA A 309 16.48 -4.27 12.82
N LEU A 310 16.38 -3.20 12.02
CA LEU A 310 15.88 -3.29 10.64
C LEU A 310 16.75 -4.17 9.74
N SER A 311 18.07 -4.19 9.94
CA SER A 311 18.96 -5.06 9.17
C SER A 311 18.80 -6.52 9.57
N TYR A 312 18.52 -6.81 10.84
CA TYR A 312 18.14 -8.15 11.27
C TYR A 312 16.78 -8.58 10.69
N ALA A 313 15.77 -7.70 10.65
CA ALA A 313 14.51 -7.99 9.97
C ALA A 313 14.70 -8.25 8.46
N GLY A 314 15.55 -7.45 7.79
CA GLY A 314 15.92 -7.68 6.40
C GLY A 314 16.61 -9.02 6.15
N LEU A 315 17.46 -9.49 7.08
CA LEU A 315 18.03 -10.83 7.05
C LEU A 315 16.94 -11.91 7.19
N ALA A 316 16.01 -11.72 8.13
CA ALA A 316 14.92 -12.65 8.36
C ALA A 316 14.07 -12.83 7.10
N ASP A 317 13.60 -11.72 6.52
CA ASP A 317 12.81 -11.72 5.28
C ASP A 317 13.57 -12.36 4.12
N THR A 318 14.87 -12.06 3.98
CA THR A 318 15.70 -12.63 2.91
C THR A 318 15.79 -14.15 3.03
N TYR A 319 16.04 -14.67 4.24
CA TYR A 319 16.13 -16.11 4.44
C TYR A 319 14.77 -16.80 4.32
N SER A 320 13.68 -16.18 4.79
CA SER A 320 12.32 -16.69 4.58
C SER A 320 12.02 -16.85 3.09
N LEU A 321 12.28 -15.83 2.27
CA LEU A 321 12.06 -15.89 0.82
C LEU A 321 12.99 -16.90 0.11
N LEU A 322 14.23 -17.06 0.56
CA LEU A 322 15.13 -18.09 0.02
C LEU A 322 14.64 -19.51 0.33
N GLY A 323 14.05 -19.73 1.51
CA GLY A 323 13.46 -21.01 1.90
C GLY A 323 12.15 -21.28 1.16
N ASP A 324 11.23 -20.32 1.17
CA ASP A 324 9.93 -20.39 0.49
C ASP A 324 10.07 -20.62 -1.03
N ALA A 325 10.96 -19.90 -1.70
CA ALA A 325 11.19 -20.08 -3.13
C ALA A 325 11.98 -21.37 -3.48
N GLY A 326 12.38 -22.18 -2.49
CA GLY A 326 13.15 -23.40 -2.68
C GLY A 326 14.60 -23.17 -3.13
N TYR A 327 15.16 -21.98 -2.90
CA TYR A 327 16.55 -21.65 -3.25
C TYR A 327 17.57 -22.11 -2.21
N LEU A 328 17.11 -22.36 -0.98
CA LEU A 328 17.85 -22.99 0.10
C LEU A 328 17.00 -24.11 0.71
N PRO A 329 17.62 -25.18 1.24
CA PRO A 329 16.89 -26.19 2.01
C PRO A 329 16.17 -25.54 3.20
N PRO A 330 14.95 -25.98 3.55
CA PRO A 330 14.22 -25.45 4.71
C PRO A 330 15.02 -25.52 6.02
N SER A 331 15.78 -26.59 6.21
CA SER A 331 16.66 -26.81 7.37
C SER A 331 17.82 -25.81 7.49
N GLU A 332 18.15 -25.07 6.43
CA GLU A 332 19.13 -23.99 6.44
C GLU A 332 18.47 -22.61 6.51
N ALA A 333 17.43 -22.41 5.69
CA ALA A 333 16.79 -21.11 5.52
C ALA A 333 16.01 -20.67 6.77
N TRP A 334 15.10 -21.51 7.27
CA TRP A 334 14.19 -21.13 8.34
C TRP A 334 14.88 -20.92 9.69
N PRO A 335 15.87 -21.72 10.11
CA PRO A 335 16.62 -21.42 11.33
C PRO A 335 17.38 -20.08 11.28
N LYS A 336 17.94 -19.72 10.12
CA LYS A 336 18.60 -18.42 9.93
C LYS A 336 17.60 -17.27 9.96
N SER A 337 16.44 -17.45 9.31
CA SER A 337 15.34 -16.49 9.37
C SER A 337 14.88 -16.26 10.81
N LYS A 338 14.61 -17.34 11.55
CA LYS A 338 14.22 -17.30 12.96
C LYS A 338 15.22 -16.55 13.82
N ALA A 339 16.51 -16.91 13.72
CA ALA A 339 17.56 -16.28 14.52
C ALA A 339 17.62 -14.77 14.26
N ALA A 340 17.54 -14.35 12.99
CA ALA A 340 17.53 -12.94 12.63
C ALA A 340 16.28 -12.21 13.13
N ALA A 341 15.09 -12.79 12.97
CA ALA A 341 13.83 -12.20 13.46
C ALA A 341 13.86 -12.02 14.98
N MET A 342 14.31 -13.04 15.73
CA MET A 342 14.44 -12.97 17.18
C MET A 342 15.46 -11.90 17.62
N GLN A 343 16.61 -11.78 16.95
CA GLN A 343 17.56 -10.71 17.26
C GLN A 343 16.99 -9.32 16.98
N ALA A 344 16.22 -9.14 15.90
CA ALA A 344 15.53 -7.88 15.64
C ALA A 344 14.56 -7.52 16.79
N LEU A 345 13.78 -8.50 17.27
CA LEU A 345 12.81 -8.30 18.35
C LEU A 345 13.45 -8.13 19.73
N ASP A 346 14.60 -8.75 20.00
CA ASP A 346 15.38 -8.53 21.22
C ASP A 346 15.88 -7.08 21.32
N ILE A 347 16.15 -6.44 20.16
CA ILE A 347 16.57 -5.04 20.07
C ILE A 347 15.36 -4.09 20.07
N ASP A 348 14.32 -4.44 19.30
CA ASP A 348 13.13 -3.64 19.07
C ASP A 348 11.88 -4.51 18.89
N ASP A 349 11.16 -4.76 19.99
CA ASP A 349 9.91 -5.53 20.00
C ASP A 349 8.74 -4.81 19.30
N SER A 350 8.91 -3.55 18.90
CA SER A 350 7.87 -2.79 18.21
C SER A 350 7.95 -2.90 16.69
N LEU A 351 8.86 -3.75 16.17
CA LEU A 351 9.13 -3.87 14.75
C LEU A 351 8.21 -4.87 14.05
N ALA A 352 7.18 -4.33 13.38
CA ALA A 352 6.17 -5.11 12.65
C ALA A 352 6.77 -6.06 11.60
N GLU A 353 7.85 -5.66 10.93
CA GLU A 353 8.56 -6.46 9.94
C GLU A 353 9.11 -7.75 10.57
N ALA A 354 9.77 -7.65 11.73
CA ALA A 354 10.35 -8.81 12.41
C ALA A 354 9.27 -9.75 12.96
N HIS A 355 8.15 -9.22 13.47
CA HIS A 355 6.98 -10.02 13.82
C HIS A 355 6.40 -10.75 12.60
N THR A 356 6.33 -10.08 11.44
CA THR A 356 5.89 -10.72 10.18
C THR A 356 6.81 -11.89 9.79
N SER A 357 8.13 -11.70 9.83
CA SER A 357 9.08 -12.78 9.53
C SER A 357 8.99 -13.94 10.53
N LEU A 358 8.80 -13.65 11.83
CA LEU A 358 8.62 -14.68 12.85
C LEU A 358 7.31 -15.46 12.68
N GLY A 359 6.23 -14.78 12.27
CA GLY A 359 4.97 -15.42 11.88
C GLY A 359 5.18 -16.43 10.76
N LEU A 360 5.93 -16.07 9.72
CA LEU A 360 6.28 -16.98 8.62
C LEU A 360 7.09 -18.19 9.09
N VAL A 361 8.08 -17.99 9.95
CA VAL A 361 8.87 -19.10 10.54
C VAL A 361 7.97 -20.07 11.29
N LYS A 362 7.07 -19.53 12.12
CA LYS A 362 6.14 -20.33 12.92
C LYS A 362 5.17 -21.12 12.06
N GLU A 363 4.72 -20.52 10.96
CA GLU A 363 3.83 -21.15 9.99
C GLU A 363 4.54 -22.22 9.17
N HIS A 364 5.64 -21.87 8.48
CA HIS A 364 6.23 -22.71 7.44
C HIS A 364 7.18 -23.78 7.97
N PHE A 365 7.78 -23.55 9.15
CA PHE A 365 8.81 -24.43 9.68
C PHE A 365 8.41 -25.08 11.00
N GLU A 366 7.92 -24.30 11.96
CA GLU A 366 7.61 -24.84 13.31
C GLU A 366 6.22 -25.49 13.38
N TRP A 367 5.35 -25.21 12.40
CA TRP A 367 3.92 -25.52 12.43
C TRP A 367 3.25 -25.13 13.76
N ASP A 368 3.68 -23.99 14.30
CA ASP A 368 3.07 -23.29 15.43
C ASP A 368 2.02 -22.33 14.90
N TRP A 369 0.90 -22.89 14.40
CA TRP A 369 -0.15 -22.11 13.75
C TRP A 369 -0.74 -21.02 14.67
N ALA A 370 -0.89 -21.32 15.96
CA ALA A 370 -1.42 -20.36 16.92
C ALA A 370 -0.44 -19.23 17.18
N GLY A 371 0.86 -19.54 17.32
CA GLY A 371 1.91 -18.53 17.41
C GLY A 371 2.00 -17.69 16.14
N ALA A 372 1.94 -18.30 14.96
CA ALA A 372 1.98 -17.58 13.68
C ALA A 372 0.87 -16.52 13.58
N GLU A 373 -0.37 -16.89 13.91
CA GLU A 373 -1.48 -15.93 13.92
C GLU A 373 -1.28 -14.78 14.92
N GLN A 374 -0.69 -15.06 16.10
CA GLN A 374 -0.39 -14.03 17.09
C GLN A 374 0.63 -13.02 16.53
N GLU A 375 1.71 -13.51 15.93
CA GLU A 375 2.75 -12.65 15.35
C GLU A 375 2.19 -11.80 14.20
N PHE A 376 1.41 -12.39 13.30
CA PHE A 376 0.79 -11.66 12.19
C PHE A 376 -0.18 -10.58 12.66
N LYS A 377 -1.03 -10.88 13.65
CA LYS A 377 -1.92 -9.88 14.24
C LYS A 377 -1.13 -8.77 14.90
N HIS A 378 -0.08 -9.11 15.65
CA HIS A 378 0.73 -8.11 16.33
C HIS A 378 1.47 -7.21 15.35
N ALA A 379 2.02 -7.76 14.26
CA ALA A 379 2.61 -6.96 13.18
C ALA A 379 1.62 -5.95 12.59
N ILE A 380 0.36 -6.35 12.35
CA ILE A 380 -0.69 -5.46 11.84
C ILE A 380 -1.12 -4.41 12.89
N GLU A 381 -1.14 -4.76 14.17
CA GLU A 381 -1.41 -3.81 15.25
C GLU A 381 -0.32 -2.73 15.35
N LEU A 382 0.96 -3.12 15.21
CA LEU A 382 2.11 -2.23 15.22
C LEU A 382 2.16 -1.34 13.96
N ASN A 383 1.90 -1.90 12.78
CA ASN A 383 1.86 -1.16 11.53
C ASN A 383 0.69 -1.59 10.62
N PRO A 384 -0.48 -0.93 10.73
CA PRO A 384 -1.66 -1.23 9.90
C PRO A 384 -1.49 -0.90 8.41
N ASN A 385 -0.40 -0.25 8.01
CA ASN A 385 -0.10 0.06 6.61
C ASN A 385 0.97 -0.87 6.02
N LEU A 386 1.44 -1.88 6.76
CA LEU A 386 2.40 -2.86 6.28
C LEU A 386 1.71 -3.88 5.38
N ALA A 387 1.75 -3.63 4.06
CA ALA A 387 1.09 -4.49 3.06
C ALA A 387 1.51 -5.97 3.16
N THR A 388 2.78 -6.23 3.45
CA THR A 388 3.33 -7.59 3.60
C THR A 388 2.75 -8.34 4.80
N ALA A 389 2.50 -7.66 5.93
CA ALA A 389 1.87 -8.28 7.09
C ALA A 389 0.43 -8.71 6.78
N HIS A 390 -0.34 -7.84 6.11
CA HIS A 390 -1.69 -8.18 5.63
C HIS A 390 -1.69 -9.30 4.59
N HIS A 391 -0.71 -9.31 3.68
CA HIS A 391 -0.56 -10.35 2.67
C HIS A 391 -0.33 -11.72 3.31
N TRP A 392 0.71 -11.86 4.12
CA TRP A 392 1.04 -13.13 4.75
C TRP A 392 -0.02 -13.59 5.75
N TYR A 393 -0.66 -12.66 6.47
CA TYR A 393 -1.78 -13.05 7.33
C TYR A 393 -2.98 -13.57 6.51
N GLY A 394 -3.26 -12.95 5.35
CA GLY A 394 -4.30 -13.41 4.44
C GLY A 394 -4.02 -14.81 3.88
N ASP A 395 -2.75 -15.08 3.57
CA ASP A 395 -2.29 -16.39 3.11
C ASP A 395 -2.42 -17.45 4.22
N TYR A 396 -1.92 -17.16 5.41
CA TYR A 396 -2.09 -17.98 6.61
C TYR A 396 -3.57 -18.33 6.87
N LEU A 397 -4.46 -17.33 6.83
CA LEU A 397 -5.89 -17.56 7.03
C LEU A 397 -6.46 -18.51 5.98
N THR A 398 -5.99 -18.39 4.74
CA THR A 398 -6.38 -19.28 3.65
C THR A 398 -5.89 -20.70 3.89
N ASN A 399 -4.63 -20.89 4.29
CA ASN A 399 -4.07 -22.20 4.67
C ASN A 399 -4.84 -22.85 5.83
N MET A 400 -5.38 -22.03 6.74
CA MET A 400 -6.25 -22.46 7.84
C MET A 400 -7.73 -22.68 7.43
N GLY A 401 -8.07 -22.59 6.14
CA GLY A 401 -9.42 -22.76 5.61
C GLY A 401 -10.38 -21.59 5.86
N ARG A 402 -9.88 -20.46 6.37
CA ARG A 402 -10.65 -19.23 6.66
C ARG A 402 -10.67 -18.30 5.45
N PHE A 403 -11.16 -18.80 4.32
CA PHE A 403 -11.06 -18.15 3.00
C PHE A 403 -11.56 -16.70 2.95
N GLU A 404 -12.74 -16.41 3.52
CA GLU A 404 -13.32 -15.06 3.49
C GLU A 404 -12.48 -14.05 4.28
N GLU A 405 -11.98 -14.45 5.46
CA GLU A 405 -11.09 -13.62 6.26
C GLU A 405 -9.74 -13.42 5.56
N GLY A 406 -9.22 -14.49 4.95
CA GLY A 406 -7.97 -14.45 4.18
C GLY A 406 -8.03 -13.49 3.00
N MET A 407 -9.07 -13.60 2.18
CA MET A 407 -9.31 -12.69 1.05
C MET A 407 -9.50 -11.23 1.51
N ALA A 408 -10.13 -11.00 2.67
CA ALA A 408 -10.27 -9.64 3.21
C ALA A 408 -8.91 -9.02 3.57
N GLN A 409 -8.00 -9.79 4.16
CA GLN A 409 -6.65 -9.33 4.48
C GLN A 409 -5.80 -9.13 3.22
N THR A 410 -5.84 -10.07 2.26
CA THR A 410 -5.15 -9.91 0.96
C THR A 410 -5.67 -8.69 0.19
N LYS A 411 -6.98 -8.43 0.23
CA LYS A 411 -7.55 -7.22 -0.37
C LYS A 411 -7.01 -5.96 0.30
N LYS A 412 -6.83 -5.98 1.64
CA LYS A 412 -6.20 -4.86 2.34
C LYS A 412 -4.75 -4.65 1.90
N ALA A 413 -4.00 -5.74 1.73
CA ALA A 413 -2.66 -5.69 1.16
C ALA A 413 -2.65 -5.11 -0.27
N GLN A 414 -3.63 -5.48 -1.11
CA GLN A 414 -3.79 -4.96 -2.46
C GLN A 414 -4.17 -3.46 -2.48
N GLU A 415 -4.95 -2.98 -1.51
CA GLU A 415 -5.25 -1.54 -1.38
C GLU A 415 -3.99 -0.72 -1.01
N LEU A 416 -3.08 -1.31 -0.23
CA LEU A 416 -1.81 -0.69 0.18
C LEU A 416 -0.72 -0.82 -0.91
N ASP A 417 -0.79 -1.89 -1.71
CA ASP A 417 0.15 -2.21 -2.78
C ASP A 417 -0.54 -2.77 -4.04
N PRO A 418 -1.26 -1.92 -4.80
CA PRO A 418 -2.10 -2.36 -5.91
C PRO A 418 -1.33 -2.99 -7.07
N LEU A 419 -0.06 -2.64 -7.27
CA LEU A 419 0.77 -3.16 -8.38
C LEU A 419 1.78 -4.23 -7.94
N SER A 420 1.67 -4.74 -6.71
CA SER A 420 2.45 -5.90 -6.28
C SER A 420 2.02 -7.15 -7.02
N LEU A 421 2.94 -7.73 -7.79
CA LEU A 421 2.67 -8.95 -8.55
C LEU A 421 2.38 -10.12 -7.62
N ILE A 422 3.12 -10.26 -6.52
CA ILE A 422 2.99 -11.40 -5.60
C ILE A 422 1.66 -11.34 -4.81
N ILE A 423 1.23 -10.16 -4.36
CA ILE A 423 -0.06 -9.99 -3.67
C ILE A 423 -1.21 -10.33 -4.64
N ASN A 424 -1.13 -9.84 -5.87
CA ASN A 424 -2.15 -10.12 -6.89
C ASN A 424 -2.14 -11.59 -7.33
N THR A 425 -0.98 -12.27 -7.34
CA THR A 425 -0.88 -13.72 -7.58
C THR A 425 -1.49 -14.52 -6.43
N THR A 426 -1.23 -14.11 -5.18
CA THR A 426 -1.82 -14.73 -3.98
C THR A 426 -3.34 -14.63 -4.01
N MET A 427 -3.90 -13.48 -4.40
CA MET A 427 -5.34 -13.34 -4.61
C MET A 427 -5.88 -14.33 -5.68
N GLY A 428 -5.13 -14.54 -6.76
CA GLY A 428 -5.46 -15.54 -7.77
C GLY A 428 -5.44 -16.97 -7.21
N TRP A 429 -4.43 -17.31 -6.40
CA TRP A 429 -4.34 -18.59 -5.70
C TRP A 429 -5.48 -18.78 -4.68
N GLN A 430 -5.85 -17.74 -3.93
CA GLN A 430 -6.98 -17.76 -3.00
C GLN A 430 -8.31 -18.04 -3.71
N PHE A 431 -8.54 -17.43 -4.87
CA PHE A 431 -9.69 -17.78 -5.71
C PHE A 431 -9.67 -19.25 -6.14
N TYR A 432 -8.50 -19.76 -6.51
CA TYR A 432 -8.33 -21.16 -6.94
C TYR A 432 -8.67 -22.15 -5.81
N VAL A 433 -8.08 -21.99 -4.62
CA VAL A 433 -8.35 -22.91 -3.50
C VAL A 433 -9.77 -22.76 -2.94
N ALA A 434 -10.43 -21.61 -3.15
CA ALA A 434 -11.85 -21.41 -2.88
C ALA A 434 -12.78 -21.99 -3.98
N GLY A 435 -12.25 -22.64 -5.01
CA GLY A 435 -12.99 -23.24 -6.12
C GLY A 435 -13.49 -22.24 -7.17
N GLN A 436 -13.09 -20.97 -7.09
CA GLN A 436 -13.45 -19.90 -8.03
C GLN A 436 -12.45 -19.84 -9.20
N ASN A 437 -12.32 -20.94 -9.93
CA ASN A 437 -11.29 -21.14 -10.96
C ASN A 437 -11.29 -20.05 -12.04
N GLU A 438 -12.45 -19.60 -12.52
CA GLU A 438 -12.54 -18.54 -13.52
C GLU A 438 -12.03 -17.19 -12.99
N ASN A 439 -12.35 -16.85 -11.74
CA ASN A 439 -11.85 -15.64 -11.09
C ASN A 439 -10.32 -15.72 -10.89
N ALA A 440 -9.80 -16.90 -10.53
CA ALA A 440 -8.37 -17.14 -10.43
C ALA A 440 -7.66 -16.89 -11.78
N VAL A 441 -8.19 -17.45 -12.88
CA VAL A 441 -7.65 -17.23 -14.24
C VAL A 441 -7.68 -15.75 -14.61
N GLU A 442 -8.79 -15.05 -14.38
CA GLU A 442 -8.89 -13.61 -14.69
C GLU A 442 -7.85 -12.80 -13.90
N GLN A 443 -7.75 -13.05 -12.59
CA GLN A 443 -6.82 -12.34 -11.71
C GLN A 443 -5.36 -12.60 -12.08
N LEU A 444 -4.98 -13.85 -12.36
CA LEU A 444 -3.61 -14.22 -12.74
C LEU A 444 -3.23 -13.66 -14.11
N ARG A 445 -4.17 -13.58 -15.06
CA ARG A 445 -3.94 -12.92 -16.35
C ARG A 445 -3.66 -11.42 -16.18
N LYS A 446 -4.37 -10.72 -15.29
CA LYS A 446 -4.07 -9.30 -14.99
C LYS A 446 -2.65 -9.11 -14.47
N VAL A 447 -2.14 -10.05 -13.66
CA VAL A 447 -0.73 -10.03 -13.23
C VAL A 447 0.22 -10.15 -14.42
N LEU A 448 -0.07 -11.05 -15.35
CA LEU A 448 0.75 -11.27 -16.55
C LEU A 448 0.61 -10.16 -17.60
N ASP A 449 -0.48 -9.38 -17.58
CA ASP A 449 -0.63 -8.15 -18.36
C ASP A 449 0.30 -7.04 -17.83
N ILE A 450 0.55 -7.01 -16.51
CA ILE A 450 1.50 -6.08 -15.88
C ILE A 450 2.94 -6.55 -16.15
N ASP A 451 3.22 -7.82 -15.93
CA ASP A 451 4.53 -8.42 -16.18
C ASP A 451 4.41 -9.85 -16.71
N ALA A 452 4.53 -9.99 -18.03
CA ALA A 452 4.50 -11.27 -18.70
C ALA A 452 5.66 -12.20 -18.31
N LYS A 453 6.67 -11.75 -17.57
CA LYS A 453 7.78 -12.61 -17.14
C LYS A 453 7.64 -13.10 -15.70
N PHE A 454 6.58 -12.70 -15.00
CA PHE A 454 6.40 -13.06 -13.59
C PHE A 454 6.05 -14.54 -13.42
N SER A 455 7.09 -15.33 -13.11
CA SER A 455 7.03 -16.80 -13.07
C SER A 455 6.05 -17.35 -12.03
N PRO A 456 5.89 -16.77 -10.81
CA PRO A 456 4.88 -17.26 -9.86
C PRO A 456 3.46 -17.25 -10.43
N ALA A 457 3.02 -16.17 -11.09
CA ALA A 457 1.70 -16.11 -11.70
C ALA A 457 1.51 -17.15 -12.81
N ARG A 458 2.55 -17.42 -13.62
CA ARG A 458 2.48 -18.46 -14.66
C ARG A 458 2.34 -19.85 -14.07
N ARG A 459 3.10 -20.14 -13.00
CA ARG A 459 3.02 -21.41 -12.27
C ARG A 459 1.61 -21.60 -11.71
N THR A 460 1.08 -20.66 -10.92
CA THR A 460 -0.28 -20.77 -10.38
C THR A 460 -1.33 -20.93 -11.49
N LEU A 461 -1.20 -20.19 -12.60
CA LEU A 461 -2.15 -20.28 -13.72
C LEU A 461 -2.10 -21.66 -14.41
N GLU A 462 -0.92 -22.28 -14.50
CA GLU A 462 -0.74 -23.65 -14.97
C GLU A 462 -1.52 -24.65 -14.10
N GLU A 463 -1.46 -24.50 -12.77
CA GLU A 463 -2.15 -25.38 -11.81
C GLU A 463 -3.67 -25.25 -11.94
N VAL A 464 -4.17 -24.02 -12.04
CA VAL A 464 -5.59 -23.75 -12.24
C VAL A 464 -6.07 -24.39 -13.54
N TYR A 465 -5.34 -24.22 -14.65
CA TYR A 465 -5.72 -24.86 -15.91
C TYR A 465 -5.66 -26.39 -15.84
N ALA A 466 -4.64 -26.95 -15.20
CA ALA A 466 -4.52 -28.40 -15.02
C ALA A 466 -5.71 -28.94 -14.21
N HIS A 467 -6.10 -28.27 -13.13
CA HIS A 467 -7.25 -28.61 -12.31
C HIS A 467 -8.58 -28.53 -13.07
N MET A 468 -8.73 -27.52 -13.95
CA MET A 468 -9.88 -27.39 -14.84
C MET A 468 -9.89 -28.41 -15.99
N GLY A 469 -8.89 -29.28 -16.12
CA GLY A 469 -8.73 -30.22 -17.24
C GLY A 469 -8.28 -29.55 -18.56
N LYS A 470 -7.90 -28.28 -18.53
CA LYS A 470 -7.41 -27.49 -19.67
C LYS A 470 -5.91 -27.73 -19.88
N GLN A 471 -5.57 -28.97 -20.21
CA GLN A 471 -4.18 -29.44 -20.27
C GLN A 471 -3.32 -28.71 -21.31
N LYS A 472 -3.90 -28.30 -22.44
CA LYS A 472 -3.15 -27.56 -23.48
C LYS A 472 -2.70 -26.19 -22.96
N GLU A 473 -3.61 -25.49 -22.28
CA GLU A 473 -3.33 -24.19 -21.66
C GLU A 473 -2.35 -24.31 -20.50
N ALA A 474 -2.46 -25.37 -19.68
CA ALA A 474 -1.49 -25.68 -18.63
C ALA A 474 -0.09 -25.87 -19.22
N VAL A 475 0.04 -26.70 -20.26
CA VAL A 475 1.32 -26.96 -20.94
C VAL A 475 1.92 -25.68 -21.52
N ALA A 476 1.11 -24.82 -22.15
CA ALA A 476 1.58 -23.55 -22.69
C ALA A 476 2.11 -22.59 -21.61
N GLU A 477 1.52 -22.58 -20.40
CA GLU A 477 2.04 -21.77 -19.30
C GLU A 477 3.33 -22.36 -18.72
N ARG A 478 3.45 -23.69 -18.63
CA ARG A 478 4.68 -24.38 -18.20
C ARG A 478 5.84 -24.12 -19.17
N GLU A 479 5.61 -24.22 -20.47
CA GLU A 479 6.61 -23.92 -21.51
C GLU A 479 7.17 -22.49 -21.35
N LYS A 480 6.28 -21.51 -21.16
CA LYS A 480 6.68 -20.11 -20.93
C LYS A 480 7.45 -19.95 -19.64
N ALA A 481 7.01 -20.59 -18.55
CA ALA A 481 7.71 -20.52 -17.27
C ALA A 481 9.14 -21.07 -17.37
N LEU A 482 9.32 -22.23 -18.02
CA LEU A 482 10.63 -22.86 -18.22
C LEU A 482 11.54 -22.04 -19.14
N SER A 483 10.98 -21.45 -20.19
CA SER A 483 11.72 -20.56 -21.10
C SER A 483 12.28 -19.33 -20.37
N LEU A 484 11.60 -18.87 -19.32
CA LEU A 484 12.01 -17.72 -18.51
C LEU A 484 12.98 -18.09 -17.38
N SER A 485 12.94 -19.32 -16.87
CA SER A 485 13.73 -19.78 -15.72
C SER A 485 15.01 -20.55 -16.10
N GLY A 486 15.43 -20.49 -17.36
CA GLY A 486 16.65 -21.17 -17.83
C GLY A 486 16.48 -22.64 -18.19
N GLY A 487 15.25 -23.17 -18.19
CA GLY A 487 14.91 -24.52 -18.62
C GLY A 487 14.63 -24.63 -20.12
N ALA A 488 15.40 -23.95 -20.97
CA ALA A 488 15.11 -23.79 -22.39
C ALA A 488 15.08 -25.12 -23.16
N GLU A 489 15.91 -26.08 -22.78
CA GLU A 489 15.92 -27.43 -23.39
C GLU A 489 14.62 -28.19 -23.09
N LEU A 490 14.18 -28.18 -21.83
CA LEU A 490 12.91 -28.79 -21.44
C LEU A 490 11.72 -28.04 -22.03
N ALA A 491 11.78 -26.72 -22.12
CA ALA A 491 10.75 -25.93 -22.79
C ALA A 491 10.61 -26.32 -24.28
N ALA A 492 11.73 -26.55 -24.96
CA ALA A 492 11.73 -26.93 -26.38
C ALA A 492 11.17 -28.35 -26.63
N SER A 493 11.24 -29.26 -25.66
CA SER A 493 10.72 -30.63 -25.80
C SER A 493 9.26 -30.78 -25.39
N ILE A 494 8.69 -29.81 -24.65
CA ILE A 494 7.37 -29.93 -24.03
C ILE A 494 6.24 -30.20 -25.02
N GLU A 495 6.24 -29.54 -26.18
CA GLU A 495 5.19 -29.75 -27.19
C GLU A 495 5.26 -31.18 -27.77
N GLU A 496 6.47 -31.68 -28.02
CA GLU A 496 6.69 -33.05 -28.49
C GLU A 496 6.26 -34.08 -27.44
N ASP A 497 6.65 -33.88 -26.18
CA ASP A 497 6.28 -34.74 -25.05
C ASP A 497 4.76 -34.80 -24.86
N PHE A 498 4.10 -33.65 -24.98
CA PHE A 498 2.65 -33.57 -24.91
C PHE A 498 1.97 -34.29 -26.08
N ASN A 499 2.45 -34.11 -27.30
CA ASN A 499 1.88 -34.78 -28.48
C ASN A 499 2.06 -36.31 -28.43
N LYS A 500 3.17 -36.78 -27.84
CA LYS A 500 3.50 -38.20 -27.74
C LYS A 500 2.74 -38.92 -26.62
N SER A 501 2.65 -38.31 -25.44
CA SER A 501 2.20 -38.98 -24.21
C SER A 501 1.19 -38.18 -23.38
N GLY A 502 0.66 -37.09 -23.92
CA GLY A 502 -0.25 -36.18 -23.23
C GLY A 502 0.40 -35.46 -22.04
N TYR A 503 -0.43 -34.92 -21.15
CA TYR A 503 0.04 -34.18 -19.98
C TYR A 503 0.91 -35.02 -19.04
N LYS A 504 0.65 -36.34 -18.93
CA LYS A 504 1.47 -37.25 -18.12
C LYS A 504 2.91 -37.35 -18.64
N GLY A 505 3.12 -37.31 -19.96
CA GLY A 505 4.46 -37.27 -20.56
C GLY A 505 5.23 -36.02 -20.14
N VAL A 506 4.58 -34.86 -20.25
CA VAL A 506 5.17 -33.57 -19.85
C VAL A 506 5.58 -33.57 -18.38
N LEU A 507 4.73 -34.10 -17.49
CA LEU A 507 5.04 -34.21 -16.07
C LEU A 507 6.19 -35.20 -15.79
N GLN A 508 6.31 -36.27 -16.57
CA GLN A 508 7.43 -37.20 -16.45
C GLN A 508 8.76 -36.53 -16.87
N SER A 509 8.80 -35.84 -18.01
CA SER A 509 10.00 -35.08 -18.43
C SER A 509 10.39 -34.01 -17.40
N TRP A 510 9.39 -33.34 -16.80
CA TRP A 510 9.61 -32.41 -15.70
C TRP A 510 10.25 -33.07 -14.48
N LEU A 511 9.73 -34.23 -14.05
CA LEU A 511 10.29 -34.99 -12.93
C LEU A 511 11.72 -35.48 -13.20
N ASP A 512 12.02 -35.88 -14.43
CA ASP A 512 13.37 -36.29 -14.82
C ASP A 512 14.34 -35.10 -14.73
N GLY A 513 13.90 -33.91 -15.18
CA GLY A 513 14.64 -32.65 -15.03
C GLY A 513 14.86 -32.25 -13.57
N LEU A 514 13.82 -32.37 -12.73
CA LEU A 514 13.94 -32.14 -11.28
C LEU A 514 14.90 -33.14 -10.62
N THR A 515 14.89 -34.40 -11.05
CA THR A 515 15.82 -35.42 -10.54
C THR A 515 17.26 -35.06 -10.89
N GLU A 516 17.52 -34.58 -12.11
CA GLU A 516 18.86 -34.09 -12.49
C GLU A 516 19.27 -32.87 -11.67
N LEU A 517 18.37 -31.90 -11.53
CA LEU A 517 18.61 -30.68 -10.74
C LEU A 517 18.91 -30.98 -9.26
N SER A 518 18.27 -32.02 -8.71
CA SER A 518 18.45 -32.44 -7.31
C SER A 518 19.88 -32.89 -6.98
N LYS A 519 20.69 -33.23 -8.00
CA LYS A 519 22.11 -33.58 -7.83
C LYS A 519 23.00 -32.39 -7.47
N HIS A 520 22.53 -31.17 -7.75
CA HIS A 520 23.34 -29.95 -7.64
C HIS A 520 22.68 -28.83 -6.82
N SER A 521 21.37 -28.95 -6.54
CA SER A 521 20.61 -27.96 -5.80
C SER A 521 19.43 -28.62 -5.07
N TYR A 522 18.91 -27.93 -4.06
CA TYR A 522 17.67 -28.34 -3.42
C TYR A 522 16.50 -28.34 -4.41
N VAL A 523 15.65 -29.36 -4.31
CA VAL A 523 14.41 -29.48 -5.07
C VAL A 523 13.31 -29.84 -4.07
N SER A 524 12.22 -29.10 -4.11
CA SER A 524 11.05 -29.33 -3.25
C SER A 524 10.50 -30.75 -3.45
N SER A 525 10.47 -31.52 -2.36
CA SER A 525 9.84 -32.84 -2.31
C SER A 525 8.33 -32.71 -2.48
N TYR A 526 7.73 -31.61 -2.02
CA TYR A 526 6.33 -31.30 -2.23
C TYR A 526 5.99 -31.13 -3.72
N SER A 527 6.77 -30.35 -4.48
CA SER A 527 6.55 -30.19 -5.93
C SER A 527 6.65 -31.51 -6.73
N ILE A 528 7.48 -32.46 -6.25
CA ILE A 528 7.56 -33.81 -6.82
C ILE A 528 6.28 -34.59 -6.49
N ALA A 529 5.78 -34.50 -5.26
CA ALA A 529 4.52 -35.13 -4.85
C ALA A 529 3.32 -34.60 -5.67
N GLU A 530 3.24 -33.29 -5.89
CA GLU A 530 2.22 -32.65 -6.74
C GLU A 530 2.25 -33.21 -8.17
N SER A 531 3.44 -33.36 -8.74
CA SER A 531 3.61 -33.93 -10.08
C SER A 531 3.09 -35.37 -10.14
N TYR A 532 3.41 -36.21 -9.15
CA TYR A 532 2.85 -37.57 -9.05
C TYR A 532 1.33 -37.58 -8.88
N MET A 533 0.78 -36.65 -8.10
CA MET A 533 -0.67 -36.51 -7.95
C MET A 533 -1.36 -36.18 -9.26
N ARG A 534 -0.83 -35.20 -10.02
CA ARG A 534 -1.38 -34.83 -11.34
C ARG A 534 -1.29 -35.96 -12.37
N MET A 535 -0.36 -36.91 -12.19
CA MET A 535 -0.27 -38.14 -12.98
C MET A 535 -1.17 -39.30 -12.51
N GLY A 536 -1.85 -39.15 -11.37
CA GLY A 536 -2.67 -40.19 -10.75
C GLY A 536 -1.89 -41.24 -9.94
N GLU A 537 -0.59 -41.02 -9.71
CA GLU A 537 0.33 -41.96 -9.03
C GLU A 537 0.30 -41.78 -7.51
N LYS A 538 -0.85 -42.04 -6.88
CA LYS A 538 -1.11 -41.75 -5.46
C LYS A 538 -0.08 -42.33 -4.49
N GLN A 539 0.42 -43.54 -4.76
CA GLN A 539 1.39 -44.19 -3.88
C GLN A 539 2.72 -43.43 -3.84
N LYS A 540 3.24 -43.05 -5.01
CA LYS A 540 4.46 -42.24 -5.11
C LYS A 540 4.25 -40.85 -4.52
N ALA A 541 3.08 -40.25 -4.74
CA ALA A 541 2.76 -38.97 -4.12
C ALA A 541 2.86 -39.03 -2.58
N PHE A 542 2.34 -40.08 -1.94
CA PHE A 542 2.50 -40.24 -0.49
C PHE A 542 3.96 -40.40 -0.04
N GLU A 543 4.77 -41.17 -0.78
CA GLU A 543 6.21 -41.31 -0.48
C GLU A 543 6.92 -39.95 -0.48
N TRP A 544 6.59 -39.10 -1.44
CA TRP A 544 7.17 -37.76 -1.53
C TRP A 544 6.56 -36.74 -0.56
N LEU A 545 5.28 -36.88 -0.18
CA LEU A 545 4.68 -36.09 0.90
C LEU A 545 5.30 -36.40 2.27
N GLU A 546 5.60 -37.67 2.55
CA GLU A 546 6.33 -38.05 3.77
C GLU A 546 7.73 -37.44 3.79
N LYS A 547 8.45 -37.50 2.66
CA LYS A 547 9.76 -36.84 2.53
C LYS A 547 9.66 -35.33 2.70
N ALA A 548 8.67 -34.69 2.08
CA ALA A 548 8.40 -33.27 2.26
C ALA A 548 8.14 -32.92 3.73
N TYR A 549 7.44 -33.79 4.47
CA TYR A 549 7.18 -33.62 5.89
C TYR A 549 8.47 -33.70 6.71
N GLU A 550 9.33 -34.69 6.43
CA GLU A 550 10.64 -34.83 7.09
C GLU A 550 11.56 -33.63 6.83
N GLU A 551 11.48 -33.03 5.65
CA GLU A 551 12.28 -31.87 5.25
C GLU A 551 11.71 -30.54 5.74
N HIS A 552 10.50 -30.52 6.30
CA HIS A 552 9.73 -29.30 6.58
C HIS A 552 9.60 -28.42 5.32
N ASP A 553 9.26 -29.05 4.19
CA ASP A 553 9.06 -28.35 2.91
C ASP A 553 7.92 -27.33 3.03
N SER A 554 8.22 -26.06 2.68
CA SER A 554 7.30 -24.93 2.78
C SER A 554 5.99 -25.16 2.02
N GLY A 555 6.01 -25.95 0.93
CA GLY A 555 4.79 -26.23 0.15
C GLY A 555 3.71 -26.98 0.92
N LEU A 556 4.05 -27.64 2.04
CA LEU A 556 3.06 -28.38 2.82
C LEU A 556 2.06 -27.52 3.56
N VAL A 557 2.31 -26.21 3.75
CA VAL A 557 1.40 -25.34 4.53
C VAL A 557 0.00 -25.27 3.92
N SER A 558 -0.11 -25.41 2.59
CA SER A 558 -1.37 -25.40 1.85
C SER A 558 -2.00 -26.78 1.65
N LEU A 559 -1.36 -27.86 2.15
CA LEU A 559 -1.75 -29.25 1.88
C LEU A 559 -3.24 -29.54 2.17
N ALA A 560 -3.77 -28.96 3.24
CA ALA A 560 -5.17 -29.17 3.64
C ALA A 560 -6.16 -28.54 2.66
N VAL A 561 -5.83 -27.39 2.07
CA VAL A 561 -6.73 -26.59 1.23
C VAL A 561 -6.52 -26.81 -0.26
N GLU A 562 -5.35 -27.27 -0.68
CA GLU A 562 -4.98 -27.47 -2.07
C GLU A 562 -5.91 -28.46 -2.80
N PRO A 563 -6.66 -28.02 -3.83
CA PRO A 563 -7.61 -28.87 -4.56
C PRO A 563 -7.00 -30.12 -5.18
N MET A 564 -5.71 -30.09 -5.58
CA MET A 564 -5.10 -31.26 -6.21
C MET A 564 -5.00 -32.50 -5.30
N PHE A 565 -5.01 -32.29 -3.97
CA PHE A 565 -4.98 -33.36 -2.97
C PHE A 565 -6.37 -33.73 -2.45
N GLU A 566 -7.46 -33.14 -2.97
CA GLU A 566 -8.83 -33.40 -2.49
C GLU A 566 -9.18 -34.89 -2.48
N SER A 567 -8.75 -35.63 -3.52
CA SER A 567 -8.98 -37.08 -3.63
C SER A 567 -8.22 -37.93 -2.60
N LEU A 568 -7.30 -37.34 -1.82
CA LEU A 568 -6.57 -37.97 -0.73
C LEU A 568 -7.15 -37.65 0.64
N ARG A 569 -8.00 -36.62 0.80
CA ARG A 569 -8.49 -36.16 2.11
C ARG A 569 -9.20 -37.24 2.95
N THR A 570 -9.76 -38.26 2.30
CA THR A 570 -10.40 -39.40 2.97
C THR A 570 -9.45 -40.55 3.31
N ASP A 571 -8.23 -40.57 2.74
CA ASP A 571 -7.21 -41.59 2.98
C ASP A 571 -6.60 -41.42 4.39
N PRO A 572 -6.52 -42.49 5.21
CA PRO A 572 -5.94 -42.41 6.55
C PRO A 572 -4.51 -41.86 6.60
N ARG A 573 -3.69 -42.09 5.56
CA ARG A 573 -2.30 -41.60 5.50
C ARG A 573 -2.26 -40.08 5.35
N PHE A 574 -3.16 -39.52 4.55
CA PHE A 574 -3.27 -38.07 4.39
C PHE A 574 -3.69 -37.41 5.71
N LYS A 575 -4.70 -37.96 6.37
CA LYS A 575 -5.14 -37.49 7.69
C LYS A 575 -4.01 -37.52 8.71
N GLU A 576 -3.14 -38.53 8.66
CA GLU A 576 -1.99 -38.62 9.56
C GLU A 576 -0.93 -37.55 9.28
N ILE A 577 -0.63 -37.21 8.02
CA ILE A 577 0.27 -36.09 7.68
C ILE A 577 -0.32 -34.76 8.20
N VAL A 578 -1.58 -34.47 7.87
CA VAL A 578 -2.28 -33.25 8.34
C VAL A 578 -2.30 -33.16 9.87
N ARG A 579 -2.56 -34.28 10.55
CA ARG A 579 -2.55 -34.35 12.03
C ARG A 579 -1.16 -34.09 12.62
N ARG A 580 -0.09 -34.66 12.05
CA ARG A 580 1.28 -34.42 12.51
C ARG A 580 1.71 -32.98 12.32
N MET A 581 1.26 -32.34 11.24
CA MET A 581 1.43 -30.91 10.99
C MET A 581 0.51 -30.04 11.84
N LYS A 582 -0.46 -30.59 12.57
CA LYS A 582 -1.47 -29.85 13.35
C LYS A 582 -2.33 -28.90 12.51
N LEU A 583 -2.50 -29.19 11.22
CA LEU A 583 -3.40 -28.46 10.33
C LEU A 583 -4.88 -28.74 10.67
N PRO A 584 -5.80 -27.80 10.36
CA PRO A 584 -7.23 -28.06 10.45
C PRO A 584 -7.63 -29.21 9.50
N HIS A 585 -8.54 -30.07 9.96
CA HIS A 585 -8.94 -31.32 9.29
C HIS A 585 -10.45 -31.51 9.23
#